data_AF-A0A2N5XBZ7-F1
#
_entry.id   AF-A0A2N5XBZ7-F1
#
_cell.length_a   1.000
_cell.length_b   1.000
_cell.length_c   1.000
_cell.angle_alpha   90.00
_cell.angle_beta   90.00
_cell.angle_gamma   90.00
#
_symmetry.space_group_name_H-M   'P 1'
#
loop_
_entity.id
_entity.type
_entity.pdbx_description
1 polymer ?
#
loop_
_entity_poly.entity_id
_entity_poly.type
_entity_poly.pdbx_seq_one_letter_code
_entity_poly.pdbx_strand_id
1 'polypeptide(L)' 'MTTALPTQRTVLEKFPAGHPRGSWPADEYAAAQRAQGTTDARVVMDLATDQFLVITETTK' A
#
# COMPACT_ATOMS: atom_id res chain seq x y z
N MET A 1 -21.11 20.17 0.80
CA MET A 1 -20.44 19.31 -0.18
C MET A 1 -18.96 19.30 0.21
N THR A 2 -18.44 18.20 0.74
CA THR A 2 -17.03 18.14 1.19
C THR A 2 -16.17 17.79 -0.01
N THR A 3 -15.42 18.76 -0.54
CA THR A 3 -14.43 18.50 -1.58
C THR A 3 -13.24 17.81 -0.92
N ALA A 4 -13.03 16.52 -1.20
CA ALA A 4 -11.82 15.82 -0.79
C ALA A 4 -10.62 16.42 -1.53
N LEU A 5 -9.57 16.79 -0.80
CA LEU A 5 -8.32 17.26 -1.39
C LEU A 5 -7.74 16.16 -2.31
N PRO A 6 -7.04 16.52 -3.39
CA PRO A 6 -6.43 15.54 -4.27
C PRO A 6 -5.35 14.75 -3.53
N THR A 7 -5.65 13.49 -3.19
CA THR A 7 -4.70 12.54 -2.60
C THR A 7 -3.80 11.97 -3.69
N GLN A 8 -2.48 12.14 -3.53
CA GLN A 8 -1.50 11.49 -4.40
C GLN A 8 -1.15 10.11 -3.84
N ARG A 9 -1.23 9.08 -4.69
CA ARG A 9 -0.82 7.70 -4.36
C ARG A 9 0.56 7.43 -4.89
N THR A 10 1.43 6.93 -4.03
CA THR A 10 2.78 6.49 -4.40
C THR A 10 2.93 5.02 -4.03
N VAL A 11 3.41 4.20 -4.96
CA VAL A 11 3.76 2.79 -4.69
C VAL A 11 5.12 2.76 -4.02
N LEU A 12 5.19 2.14 -2.84
CA LEU A 12 6.42 1.97 -2.07
C LEU A 12 7.13 0.67 -2.43
N GLU A 13 6.39 -0.44 -2.52
CA GLU A 13 6.93 -1.78 -2.80
C GLU A 13 5.86 -2.69 -3.43
N LYS A 14 6.30 -3.73 -4.16
CA LYS A 14 5.42 -4.71 -4.80
C LYS A 14 5.72 -6.13 -4.33
N PHE A 15 4.68 -6.92 -4.10
CA PHE A 15 4.77 -8.31 -3.63
C PHE A 15 3.94 -9.21 -4.55
N PRO A 16 4.45 -10.40 -4.94
CA PRO A 16 3.68 -11.32 -5.76
C PRO A 16 2.50 -11.90 -4.97
N ALA A 17 1.30 -11.98 -5.58
CA ALA A 17 0.15 -12.58 -4.91
C ALA A 17 0.30 -14.09 -4.67
N GLY A 18 1.10 -14.77 -5.50
CA GLY A 18 1.44 -16.18 -5.37
C GLY A 18 2.44 -16.54 -4.25
N HIS A 19 2.74 -15.62 -3.33
CA HIS A 19 3.63 -15.93 -2.21
C HIS A 19 3.03 -17.02 -1.29
N PRO A 20 3.82 -17.97 -0.73
CA PRO A 20 3.29 -19.03 0.14
C PRO A 20 2.52 -18.55 1.37
N ARG A 21 2.68 -17.28 1.75
CA ARG A 21 1.99 -16.64 2.88
C ARG A 21 0.91 -15.63 2.43
N GLY A 22 0.49 -15.65 1.17
CA GLY A 22 -0.47 -14.69 0.62
C GLY A 22 0.01 -13.24 0.77
N SER A 23 -0.88 -12.34 1.21
CA SER A 23 -0.61 -10.90 1.38
C SER A 23 0.30 -10.57 2.56
N TRP A 24 0.58 -11.52 3.45
CA TRP A 24 1.24 -11.26 4.73
C TRP A 24 2.56 -10.46 4.63
N PRO A 25 3.47 -10.72 3.66
CA PRO A 25 4.68 -9.89 3.50
C PRO A 25 4.38 -8.42 3.17
N ALA A 26 3.34 -8.16 2.38
CA ALA A 26 2.91 -6.81 2.07
C ALA A 26 2.30 -6.11 3.30
N ASP A 27 1.55 -6.86 4.12
CA ASP A 27 0.97 -6.35 5.36
C ASP A 27 2.06 -6.01 6.39
N GLU A 28 3.08 -6.85 6.55
CA GLU A 28 4.24 -6.58 7.42
C GLU A 28 5.01 -5.35 6.96
N TYR A 29 5.28 -5.23 5.65
CA TYR A 29 5.95 -4.06 5.10
C TYR A 29 5.12 -2.79 5.33
N ALA A 30 3.81 -2.81 5.06
CA ALA A 30 2.93 -1.67 5.33
C ALA A 30 2.92 -1.29 6.82
N ALA A 31 2.94 -2.28 7.73
CA ALA A 31 3.03 -2.02 9.17
C ALA A 31 4.38 -1.40 9.57
N ALA A 32 5.49 -1.88 8.97
CA ALA A 32 6.81 -1.30 9.18
C ALA A 32 6.89 0.15 8.68
N GLN A 33 6.32 0.45 7.51
CA GLN A 33 6.25 1.82 6.98
C GLN A 33 5.45 2.75 7.90
N ARG A 34 4.33 2.26 8.46
CA ARG A 34 3.56 3.00 9.48
C ARG A 34 4.37 3.26 10.74
N ALA A 35 5.11 2.27 11.24
CA ALA A 35 6.00 2.43 12.39
C ALA A 35 7.15 3.42 12.14
N GLN A 36 7.60 3.55 10.89
CA GLN A 36 8.64 4.51 10.47
C GLN A 36 8.11 5.92 10.20
N GLY A 37 6.79 6.16 10.31
CA GLY A 37 6.18 7.48 10.17
C GLY A 37 5.40 7.69 8.86
N THR A 38 5.32 6.69 7.99
CA THR A 38 4.42 6.72 6.82
C THR A 38 3.04 6.22 7.23
N THR A 39 2.28 7.07 7.92
CA THR A 39 0.99 6.72 8.55
C THR A 39 -0.06 6.19 7.57
N ASP A 40 -0.01 6.65 6.33
CA ASP A 40 -0.98 6.33 5.29
C ASP A 40 -0.55 5.15 4.41
N ALA A 41 0.39 4.32 4.88
CA ALA A 41 0.80 3.11 4.15
C ALA A 41 -0.23 1.98 4.27
N ARG A 42 -0.73 1.50 3.12
CA ARG A 42 -1.76 0.46 2.99
C ARG A 42 -1.47 -0.49 1.84
N VAL A 43 -1.93 -1.72 1.96
CA VAL A 43 -1.84 -2.74 0.92
C VAL A 43 -3.04 -2.63 -0.02
N VAL A 44 -2.81 -2.72 -1.32
CA VAL A 44 -3.84 -2.78 -2.36
C VAL A 44 -3.51 -3.94 -3.30
N MET A 45 -4.51 -4.71 -3.71
CA MET A 45 -4.33 -5.76 -4.72
C MET A 45 -4.44 -5.14 -6.12
N ASP A 46 -3.39 -5.30 -6.92
CA ASP A 46 -3.42 -5.07 -8.37
C ASP A 46 -3.81 -6.36 -9.09
N LEU A 47 -5.06 -6.39 -9.54
CA LEU A 47 -5.63 -7.52 -10.26
C LEU A 47 -5.05 -7.71 -11.66
N ALA A 48 -4.51 -6.66 -12.28
CA ALA A 48 -3.98 -6.76 -13.64
C ALA A 48 -2.63 -7.46 -13.68
N THR A 49 -1.83 -7.31 -12.62
CA THR A 49 -0.49 -7.91 -12.51
C THR A 49 -0.40 -9.04 -11.49
N ASP A 50 -1.50 -9.34 -10.80
CA ASP A 50 -1.58 -10.33 -9.71
C ASP A 50 -0.54 -10.06 -8.60
N GLN A 51 -0.52 -8.80 -8.13
CA GLN A 51 0.44 -8.32 -7.13
C GLN A 51 -0.27 -7.59 -5.99
N PHE A 52 0.29 -7.69 -4.80
CA PHE A 52 0.01 -6.79 -3.70
C PHE A 52 0.95 -5.60 -3.79
N LEU A 53 0.40 -4.40 -3.87
CA LEU A 53 1.14 -3.15 -3.87
C LEU A 53 1.00 -2.51 -2.49
N VAL A 54 2.12 -2.15 -1.87
CA VAL A 54 2.09 -1.26 -0.71
C VAL A 54 2.14 0.16 -1.23
N ILE A 55 1.09 0.93 -0.98
CA ILE A 55 1.00 2.33 -1.38
C ILE A 55 0.98 3.23 -0.15
N THR A 56 1.39 4.47 -0.32
CA THR A 56 1.11 5.56 0.61
C THR A 56 0.25 6.62 -0.06
N GLU A 57 -0.65 7.20 0.71
CA GLU A 57 -1.48 8.33 0.30
C GLU A 57 -0.97 9.60 0.97
N THR A 58 -0.39 10.51 0.19
CA THR A 58 -0.01 11.83 0.71
C THR A 58 -1.11 12.82 0.36
N THR A 59 -1.71 13.40 1.40
CA THR A 59 -2.59 14.57 1.23
C THR A 59 -1.69 15.77 0.96
N LYS A 60 -1.88 16.42 -0.19
CA LYS A 60 -1.13 17.62 -0.56
C LYS A 60 -1.86 18.88 -0.15
#